data_AF-A0A944SUP4-F1
#
_entry.id   AF-A0A944SUP4-F1
#
_cell.length_a   1.000
_cell.length_b   1.000
_cell.length_c   1.000
_cell.angle_alpha   90.00
_cell.angle_beta   90.00
_cell.angle_gamma   90.00
#
_symmetry.space_group_name_H-M   'P 1'
#
loop_
_entity.id
_entity.type
_entity.pdbx_description
1 polymer ?
#
loop_
_entity_poly.entity_id
_entity_poly.type
_entity_poly.pdbx_seq_one_letter_code
_entity_poly.pdbx_strand_id
1 'polypeptide(L)' 'MARSKSDISNSAIRIFLQDVGKFYDQARGFEPFGPKVAQKDELLDFFNGQCCFCGTPIDKKSLSQDHLIPMNKSSLGLHA' A
#
# COMPACT_ATOMS: atom_id res chain seq x y z
N MET A 1 21.40 14.16 -0.03
CA MET A 1 20.96 14.75 -1.32
C MET A 1 19.91 15.81 -1.01
N ALA A 2 20.05 17.02 -1.54
CA ALA A 2 19.00 18.03 -1.43
C ALA A 2 17.77 17.53 -2.19
N ARG A 3 16.59 17.56 -1.56
CA ARG A 3 15.32 17.17 -2.20
C ARG A 3 15.12 18.03 -3.45
N SER A 4 14.91 17.39 -4.58
CA SER A 4 14.56 18.08 -5.82
C SER A 4 13.20 18.76 -5.68
N LYS A 5 12.90 19.76 -6.53
CA LYS A 5 11.57 20.40 -6.55
C LYS A 5 10.46 19.36 -6.79
N SER A 6 10.73 18.34 -7.61
CA SER A 6 9.84 17.20 -7.83
C SER A 6 9.58 16.39 -6.56
N ASP A 7 10.59 16.19 -5.71
CA ASP A 7 10.43 15.44 -4.45
C ASP A 7 9.49 16.16 -3.47
N ILE A 8 9.50 17.49 -3.49
CA ILE A 8 8.61 18.32 -2.67
C ILE A 8 7.17 18.17 -3.17
N SER A 9 6.93 18.35 -4.48
CA SER A 9 5.60 18.19 -5.06
C SER A 9 5.03 16.79 -4.85
N ASN A 10 5.83 15.75 -5.10
CA ASN A 10 5.44 14.35 -4.88
C ASN A 10 5.10 14.08 -3.41
N SER A 11 5.88 14.65 -2.48
CA SER A 11 5.61 14.53 -1.05
C SER A 11 4.30 15.22 -0.67
N ALA A 12 4.02 16.41 -1.19
CA ALA A 12 2.80 17.16 -0.89
C ALA A 12 1.54 16.42 -1.41
N ILE A 13 1.58 15.93 -2.64
CA ILE A 13 0.47 15.14 -3.22
C ILE A 13 0.25 13.86 -2.42
N ARG A 14 1.33 13.17 -2.01
CA ARG A 14 1.22 11.96 -1.19
C ARG A 14 0.55 12.25 0.16
N ILE A 15 0.94 13.32 0.85
CA ILE A 15 0.33 13.72 2.14
C ILE A 15 -1.16 14.02 1.93
N PHE A 16 -1.51 14.80 0.91
CA PHE A 16 -2.90 15.12 0.58
C PHE A 16 -3.74 13.86 0.36
N LEU A 17 -3.26 12.93 -0.47
CA LEU A 17 -3.97 11.67 -0.74
C LEU A 17 -4.10 10.78 0.51
N GLN A 18 -3.08 10.77 1.37
CA GLN A 18 -3.14 10.05 2.65
C GLN A 18 -4.23 10.61 3.56
N ASP A 19 -4.34 11.94 3.67
CA ASP A 19 -5.34 12.56 4.53
C ASP A 19 -6.76 12.40 3.98
N VAL A 20 -6.94 12.46 2.65
CA VAL A 20 -8.22 12.11 2.00
C VAL A 20 -8.61 10.67 2.30
N GLY A 21 -7.67 9.72 2.23
CA GLY A 21 -7.91 8.31 2.56
C GLY A 21 -8.38 8.12 4.00
N LYS A 22 -7.68 8.73 4.97
CA LYS A 22 -8.07 8.69 6.39
C LYS A 22 -9.48 9.24 6.62
N PHE A 23 -9.80 10.38 6.00
CA PHE A 23 -11.13 10.97 6.10
C PHE A 23 -12.20 10.03 5.53
N TYR A 24 -11.94 9.41 4.38
CA TYR A 24 -12.86 8.48 3.73
C TYR A 24 -13.13 7.24 4.60
N ASP A 25 -12.09 6.67 5.21
CA ASP A 25 -12.22 5.53 6.15
C ASP A 25 -13.11 5.91 7.35
N GLN A 26 -12.82 7.04 7.99
CA GLN A 26 -13.58 7.55 9.13
C GLN A 26 -15.04 7.81 8.78
N ALA A 27 -15.31 8.43 7.63
CA ALA A 27 -16.67 8.72 7.16
C ALA A 27 -17.51 7.45 6.96
N ARG A 28 -16.86 6.30 6.75
CA ARG A 28 -17.50 4.98 6.62
C ARG A 28 -17.50 4.17 7.92
N GLY A 29 -17.01 4.73 9.01
CA GLY A 29 -16.91 4.07 10.32
C GLY A 29 -15.74 3.09 10.45
N PHE A 30 -14.74 3.20 9.57
CA PHE A 30 -13.50 2.43 9.67
C PHE A 30 -12.42 3.21 10.40
N GLU A 31 -11.53 2.47 11.08
CA GLU A 31 -10.32 3.05 11.66
C GLU A 31 -9.37 3.50 10.54
N PRO A 32 -8.78 4.72 10.63
CA PRO A 32 -7.83 5.20 9.64
C PRO A 32 -6.69 4.21 9.42
N PHE A 33 -6.36 3.95 8.15
CA PHE A 33 -5.23 3.09 7.83
C PHE A 33 -3.91 3.67 8.37
N GLY A 34 -3.28 2.94 9.31
CA GLY A 34 -1.93 3.21 9.80
C GLY A 34 -1.05 1.98 9.58
N PRO A 35 0.15 2.11 8.99
CA PRO A 35 1.02 0.96 8.73
C PRO A 35 1.44 0.29 10.04
N LYS A 36 1.04 -0.97 10.23
CA LYS A 36 1.46 -1.83 11.35
C LYS A 36 2.17 -3.05 10.79
N VAL A 37 3.22 -3.50 11.47
CA VAL A 37 3.97 -4.72 11.08
C VAL A 37 3.03 -5.94 10.99
N ALA A 38 2.06 -6.03 11.90
CA ALA A 38 1.04 -7.08 11.94
C ALA A 38 0.10 -7.10 10.73
N GLN A 39 -0.04 -6.01 9.97
CA GLN A 39 -0.93 -5.98 8.81
C GLN A 39 -0.47 -6.93 7.70
N LYS A 40 0.84 -7.21 7.60
CA LYS A 40 1.31 -8.21 6.64
C LYS A 40 0.76 -9.60 6.97
N ASP A 41 0.72 -9.94 8.26
CA ASP A 41 0.13 -11.18 8.74
C ASP A 41 -1.37 -11.24 8.47
N GLU A 42 -2.09 -10.18 8.84
CA GLU A 42 -3.55 -10.08 8.64
C GLU A 42 -3.93 -10.21 7.16
N LEU A 43 -3.18 -9.56 6.25
CA LEU A 43 -3.43 -9.66 4.81
C LEU A 43 -3.12 -11.05 4.26
N LEU A 44 -2.02 -11.67 4.68
CA LEU A 44 -1.69 -13.02 4.25
C LEU A 44 -2.74 -14.02 4.72
N ASP A 45 -3.19 -13.92 5.97
CA ASP A 45 -4.24 -14.79 6.50
C ASP A 45 -5.57 -14.59 5.75
N PHE A 46 -5.98 -13.34 5.55
CA PHE A 46 -7.21 -13.01 4.82
C PHE A 46 -7.24 -13.53 3.38
N PHE A 47 -6.11 -13.45 2.67
CA PHE A 47 -5.98 -13.96 1.31
C PHE A 47 -5.42 -15.38 1.23
N ASN A 48 -5.39 -16.13 2.34
CA ASN A 48 -4.91 -17.51 2.41
C ASN A 48 -3.51 -17.72 1.79
N GLY A 49 -2.61 -16.76 2.02
CA GLY A 49 -1.26 -16.74 1.47
C GLY A 49 -1.19 -16.59 -0.05
N GLN A 50 -2.23 -16.07 -0.69
CA GLN A 50 -2.29 -15.87 -2.15
C GLN A 50 -2.36 -14.39 -2.52
N CYS A 51 -1.78 -14.06 -3.68
CA CYS A 51 -1.90 -12.73 -4.26
C CYS A 51 -3.35 -12.48 -4.70
N CYS A 52 -3.97 -11.41 -4.20
CA CYS A 52 -5.35 -11.04 -4.56
C CYS A 52 -5.55 -10.67 -6.04
N PHE A 53 -4.47 -10.45 -6.80
CA PHE A 53 -4.55 -10.10 -8.23
C PHE A 53 -4.30 -11.28 -9.17
N CYS A 54 -3.42 -12.22 -8.80
CA CYS A 54 -3.01 -13.32 -9.70
C CYS A 54 -3.13 -14.73 -9.10
N GLY A 55 -3.46 -14.86 -7.81
CA GLY A 55 -3.61 -16.14 -7.12
C GLY A 55 -2.28 -16.85 -6.79
N THR A 56 -1.13 -16.33 -7.21
CA THR A 56 0.18 -16.91 -6.89
C THR A 56 0.41 -16.90 -5.37
N PRO A 57 0.95 -17.98 -4.78
CA PRO A 57 1.35 -18.00 -3.37
C PRO A 57 2.38 -16.91 -3.05
N ILE A 58 2.18 -16.23 -1.92
CA ILE A 58 3.03 -15.16 -1.39
C ILE A 58 3.22 -15.32 0.11
N ASP A 59 4.26 -14.68 0.65
CA ASP A 59 4.66 -14.70 2.05
C ASP A 59 5.06 -13.29 2.54
N LYS A 60 5.51 -13.16 3.80
CA LYS A 60 5.89 -11.84 4.36
C LYS A 60 7.03 -11.15 3.60
N LYS A 61 7.91 -11.93 2.96
CA LYS A 61 9.10 -11.42 2.26
C LYS A 61 8.73 -10.92 0.87
N SER A 62 7.85 -11.65 0.18
CA SER A 62 7.34 -11.31 -1.14
C SER A 62 6.16 -10.33 -1.11
N LEU A 63 5.44 -10.21 0.01
CA LEU A 63 4.37 -9.24 0.20
C LEU A 63 4.92 -7.81 0.25
N SER A 64 4.68 -7.07 -0.83
CA SER A 64 4.88 -5.63 -0.93
C SER A 64 3.63 -4.89 -0.45
N GLN A 65 3.75 -4.17 0.66
CA GLN A 65 2.72 -3.23 1.16
C GLN A 65 2.72 -1.91 0.38
N ASP A 66 3.67 -1.72 -0.54
CA ASP A 66 3.75 -0.51 -1.32
C ASP A 66 2.61 -0.49 -2.35
N HIS A 67 1.77 0.55 -2.26
CA HIS A 67 0.68 0.92 -3.16
C HIS A 67 -0.61 0.09 -3.03
N LEU A 68 -1.46 0.49 -2.08
CA LEU A 68 -2.93 0.37 -2.15
C LEU A 68 -3.55 1.44 -3.09
N ILE A 69 -2.89 1.73 -4.22
CA ILE A 69 -3.42 2.48 -5.36
C ILE A 69 -2.96 1.72 -6.62
N PRO A 70 -3.85 1.43 -7.59
CA PRO A 70 -3.68 0.31 -8.49
C PRO A 70 -2.61 0.61 -9.53
N MET A 71 -1.52 -0.15 -9.47
CA MET A 71 -0.60 -0.28 -10.59
C MET A 71 -0.30 -1.75 -10.82
N ASN A 72 -0.35 -2.16 -12.09
CA ASN A 72 0.03 -3.48 -12.56
C ASN A 72 1.53 -3.71 -12.26
N LYS A 73 1.82 -4.40 -11.15
CA LYS A 73 3.18 -4.69 -10.66
C LYS A 73 3.96 -5.66 -11.55
N SER A 74 3.27 -6.52 -12.29
CA SER A 74 3.85 -7.50 -13.22
C SER A 74 4.49 -6.87 -14.47
N SER A 75 4.04 -5.68 -14.89
CA SER A 75 4.63 -4.98 -16.05
C SER A 75 5.73 -3.98 -15.69
N LEU A 76 5.88 -3.61 -14.41
CA LEU A 76 6.75 -2.50 -13.96
C LEU A 76 7.76 -2.90 -12.88
N GLY A 77 8.00 -4.19 -12.67
CA GLY A 77 9.12 -4.66 -11.85
C GLY A 77 8.90 -4.59 -10.34
N LEU A 78 7.74 -5.04 -9.86
CA LEU A 78 7.52 -5.28 -8.42
C LEU A 78 7.21 -6.76 -8.12
N HIS A 79 8.01 -7.64 -8.73
CA HIS A 79 8.64 -8.69 -7.93
C HIS A 79 9.71 -8.02 -7.05
N ALA A 80 10.13 -8.66 -5.96
CA ALA A 80 11.44 -8.30 -5.40
C ALA A 80 12.52 -8.46 -6.48
#